data_AF-A0A6P1ZLE4-F1
#
_entry.id   AF-A0A6P1ZLE4-F1
#
_cell.length_a   1.000
_cell.length_b   1.000
_cell.length_c   1.000
_cell.angle_alpha   90.00
_cell.angle_beta   90.00
_cell.angle_gamma   90.00
#
_symmetry.space_group_name_H-M   'P 1'
#
loop_
_entity.id
_entity.type
_entity.pdbx_description
1 polymer ?
#
loop_
_entity_poly.entity_id
_entity_poly.type
_entity_poly.pdbx_seq_one_letter_code
_entity_poly.pdbx_strand_id
1 'polypeptide(L)'
;MKFTRRTRERVHRKLTLPPRTRVRRILVQQWLILIGSALAALGYSLFQVPFNLAAGGVSGLAIIVNKYTALPPGTLYLVLNIPLLVLGFYKLGRWRFLFSTILAVVAFSFLTDIFGHVLPEVLRRFPVTEDALLSAIYAGILYGVGMGLVFRNGGTVGGTSIPARLVHNATGFPMSQAYLYTDLSVIIAAGVVFTWESALLAFLTLVLSGIISDFTLEGTSQVRTAMIITDQPEPLTYALMTELRRGVSFWDITGGYTQQSHTMIYCTVLRSRVYDLKYIVAKIDPKAFMVIGVAQQAFGGLNFRKLKTEE
;
A
#
# COMPACT_ATOMS: atom_id res chain seq x y z
N MET A 1 8.84 30.76 -14.36
CA MET A 1 8.88 31.29 -12.98
C MET A 1 10.31 31.19 -12.43
N LYS A 2 11.06 32.30 -12.29
CA LYS A 2 12.45 32.28 -11.79
C LYS A 2 12.46 32.47 -10.26
N PHE A 3 12.75 31.41 -9.50
CA PHE A 3 12.88 31.49 -8.04
C PHE A 3 14.18 32.21 -7.63
N THR A 4 14.10 33.08 -6.62
CA THR A 4 15.27 33.81 -6.07
C THR A 4 16.30 32.87 -5.45
N ARG A 5 17.59 33.24 -5.53
CA ARG A 5 18.72 32.47 -4.98
C ARG A 5 18.55 32.16 -3.48
N ARG A 6 18.07 33.12 -2.70
CA ARG A 6 17.73 32.95 -1.26
C ARG A 6 16.65 31.89 -1.02
N THR A 7 15.65 31.80 -1.90
CA THR A 7 14.60 30.78 -1.80
C THR A 7 15.16 29.40 -2.11
N ARG A 8 16.01 29.27 -3.14
CA ARG A 8 16.71 28.02 -3.44
C ARG A 8 17.58 27.56 -2.27
N GLU A 9 18.38 28.44 -1.69
CA GLU A 9 19.27 28.12 -0.56
C GLU A 9 18.50 27.74 0.71
N ARG A 10 17.43 28.46 1.06
CA ARG A 10 16.56 28.10 2.21
C ARG A 10 15.89 26.75 2.03
N VAL A 11 15.38 26.47 0.82
CA VAL A 11 14.74 25.19 0.50
C VAL A 11 15.78 24.06 0.55
N HIS A 12 16.96 24.26 -0.05
CA HIS A 12 18.02 23.25 -0.04
C HIS A 12 18.46 22.92 1.38
N ARG A 13 18.70 23.93 2.23
CA ARG A 13 19.10 23.76 3.64
C ARG A 13 18.03 23.05 4.50
N LYS A 14 16.73 23.27 4.22
CA LYS A 14 15.64 22.58 4.92
C LYS A 14 15.40 21.15 4.41
N LEU A 15 15.69 20.87 3.15
CA LEU A 15 15.52 19.54 2.54
C LEU A 15 16.75 18.63 2.72
N THR A 16 17.92 19.19 3.03
CA THR A 16 19.10 18.43 3.45
C THR A 16 18.90 17.90 4.87
N LEU A 17 18.37 16.68 4.98
CA LEU A 17 18.28 15.96 6.24
C LEU A 17 19.68 15.77 6.86
N PRO A 18 19.85 15.95 8.18
CA PRO A 18 21.09 15.59 8.85
C PRO A 18 21.46 14.13 8.55
N PRO A 19 22.75 13.82 8.35
CA PRO A 19 23.20 12.49 7.94
C PRO A 19 22.72 11.39 8.90
N ARG A 20 22.72 11.63 10.22
CA ARG A 20 22.20 10.71 11.24
C ARG A 20 20.71 10.36 11.06
N THR A 21 19.86 11.35 10.82
CA THR A 21 18.42 11.13 10.55
C THR A 21 18.17 10.44 9.21
N ARG A 22 19.01 10.69 8.20
CA ARG A 22 18.93 10.00 6.92
C ARG A 22 19.29 8.51 7.06
N VAL A 23 20.36 8.19 7.78
CA VAL A 23 20.79 6.79 8.05
C VAL A 23 19.75 6.05 8.88
N ARG A 24 19.28 6.64 10.00
CA ARG A 24 18.22 6.03 10.83
C ARG A 24 16.96 5.72 10.03
N ARG A 25 16.52 6.65 9.17
CA ARG A 25 15.35 6.44 8.30
C ARG A 25 15.57 5.28 7.34
N ILE A 26 16.75 5.19 6.72
CA ILE A 26 17.07 4.09 5.80
C ILE A 26 17.09 2.76 6.57
N LEU A 27 17.73 2.70 7.73
CA LEU A 27 17.78 1.47 8.55
C LEU A 27 16.38 1.00 8.96
N VAL A 28 15.52 1.91 9.44
CA VAL A 28 14.13 1.57 9.78
C VAL A 28 13.36 1.07 8.56
N GLN A 29 13.55 1.69 7.39
CA GLN A 29 12.94 1.24 6.15
C GLN A 29 13.39 -0.18 5.78
N GLN A 30 14.69 -0.47 5.84
CA GLN A 30 15.22 -1.81 5.53
C GLN A 30 14.75 -2.86 6.53
N TRP A 31 14.70 -2.55 7.83
CA TRP A 31 14.16 -3.45 8.84
C TRP A 31 12.69 -3.79 8.62
N LEU A 32 11.87 -2.79 8.26
CA LEU A 32 10.45 -3.03 7.94
C LEU A 32 10.28 -3.84 6.66
N ILE A 33 11.16 -3.67 5.67
CA ILE A 33 11.19 -4.51 4.47
C ILE A 33 11.51 -5.97 4.85
N LEU A 34 12.51 -6.21 5.72
CA LEU A 34 12.84 -7.56 6.18
C LEU A 34 11.65 -8.23 6.90
N ILE A 35 10.98 -7.50 7.80
CA ILE A 35 9.79 -8.01 8.50
C ILE A 35 8.66 -8.30 7.51
N GLY A 36 8.42 -7.40 6.56
CA GLY A 36 7.41 -7.59 5.52
C GLY A 36 7.71 -8.81 4.63
N SER A 37 8.96 -8.96 4.18
CA SER A 37 9.43 -10.13 3.42
C SER A 37 9.30 -11.43 4.22
N ALA A 38 9.59 -11.41 5.52
CA ALA A 38 9.43 -12.58 6.38
C ALA A 38 7.96 -12.99 6.51
N LEU A 39 7.06 -12.03 6.71
CA LEU A 39 5.63 -12.30 6.81
C LEU A 39 5.06 -12.83 5.48
N ALA A 40 5.50 -12.25 4.36
CA ALA A 40 5.13 -12.71 3.04
C ALA A 40 5.65 -14.13 2.77
N ALA A 41 6.92 -14.40 3.08
CA ALA A 41 7.53 -15.72 2.92
C ALA A 41 6.80 -16.77 3.79
N LEU A 42 6.39 -16.41 5.00
CA LEU A 42 5.64 -17.27 5.90
C LEU A 42 4.24 -17.61 5.32
N GLY A 43 3.49 -16.61 4.84
CA GLY A 43 2.21 -16.83 4.18
C GLY A 43 2.33 -17.70 2.91
N TYR A 44 3.39 -17.47 2.14
CA TYR A 44 3.71 -18.23 0.94
C TYR A 44 4.03 -19.70 1.26
N SER A 45 4.96 -19.96 2.18
CA SER A 45 5.41 -21.32 2.51
C SER A 45 4.38 -22.14 3.28
N LEU A 46 3.57 -21.51 4.15
CA LEU A 46 2.53 -22.22 4.92
C LEU A 46 1.30 -22.56 4.10
N PHE A 47 0.88 -21.66 3.20
CA PHE A 47 -0.46 -21.72 2.61
C PHE A 47 -0.45 -21.83 1.09
N GLN A 48 0.46 -21.14 0.38
CA GLN A 48 0.48 -21.22 -1.08
C GLN A 48 1.18 -22.48 -1.60
N VAL A 49 2.38 -22.78 -1.11
CA VAL A 49 3.19 -23.90 -1.60
C VAL A 49 2.49 -25.26 -1.37
N PRO A 50 2.00 -25.60 -0.16
CA PRO A 50 1.42 -26.94 0.08
C PRO A 50 0.14 -27.21 -0.72
N PHE A 51 -0.58 -26.15 -1.11
CA PHE A 51 -1.84 -26.21 -1.85
C PHE A 51 -1.68 -25.86 -3.33
N ASN A 52 -0.44 -25.71 -3.82
CA ASN A 52 -0.12 -25.33 -5.20
C ASN A 52 -0.84 -24.06 -5.68
N LEU A 53 -1.04 -23.09 -4.78
CA LEU A 53 -1.74 -21.85 -5.08
C LEU A 53 -0.80 -20.86 -5.78
N ALA A 54 -0.64 -21.01 -7.09
CA ALA A 54 0.17 -20.11 -7.91
C ALA A 54 -0.57 -18.79 -8.17
N ALA A 55 -0.60 -17.91 -7.16
CA ALA A 55 -1.35 -16.64 -7.14
C ALA A 55 -0.78 -15.53 -8.05
N GLY A 56 -0.24 -15.88 -9.22
CA GLY A 56 0.38 -14.92 -10.16
C GLY A 56 1.84 -14.62 -9.86
N GLY A 57 2.44 -13.76 -10.69
CA GLY A 57 3.80 -13.29 -10.47
C GLY A 57 4.90 -14.33 -10.70
N VAL A 58 6.13 -13.93 -10.33
CA VAL A 58 7.28 -14.84 -10.31
C VAL A 58 7.18 -15.86 -9.17
N SER A 59 6.47 -15.54 -8.09
CA SER A 59 6.16 -16.48 -7.01
C SER A 59 5.26 -17.62 -7.50
N GLY A 60 4.20 -17.33 -8.25
CA GLY A 60 3.36 -18.36 -8.86
C GLY A 60 4.12 -19.21 -9.88
N LEU A 61 4.97 -18.58 -10.70
CA LEU A 61 5.87 -19.32 -11.61
C LEU A 61 6.83 -20.25 -10.84
N ALA A 62 7.35 -19.82 -9.70
CA ALA A 62 8.22 -20.66 -8.87
C ALA A 62 7.48 -21.90 -8.34
N ILE A 63 6.20 -21.80 -7.96
CA ILE A 63 5.37 -22.95 -7.57
C ILE A 63 5.18 -23.91 -8.76
N ILE A 64 4.86 -23.39 -9.94
CA ILE A 64 4.68 -24.21 -11.15
C ILE A 64 5.96 -24.96 -11.49
N VAL A 65 7.11 -24.27 -11.49
CA VAL A 65 8.40 -24.87 -11.83
C VAL A 65 8.87 -25.86 -10.75
N ASN A 66 8.56 -25.60 -9.47
CA ASN A 66 8.86 -26.52 -8.37
C ASN A 66 8.16 -27.88 -8.55
N LYS A 67 7.00 -27.95 -9.22
CA LYS A 67 6.37 -29.24 -9.55
C LYS A 67 7.27 -30.14 -10.40
N TYR A 68 8.05 -29.54 -11.31
CA TYR A 68 8.90 -30.25 -12.27
C TYR A 68 10.36 -30.32 -11.83
N THR A 69 10.74 -29.60 -10.78
CA THR A 69 12.13 -29.48 -10.34
C THR A 69 12.22 -29.78 -8.85
N ALA A 70 13.23 -30.54 -8.43
CA ALA A 70 13.48 -30.81 -7.01
C ALA A 70 14.04 -29.59 -6.25
N LEU A 71 14.02 -28.40 -6.86
CA LEU A 71 14.58 -27.18 -6.28
C LEU A 71 13.56 -26.49 -5.37
N PRO A 72 14.00 -25.97 -4.21
CA PRO A 72 13.13 -25.21 -3.32
C PRO A 72 12.47 -24.00 -4.02
N PRO A 73 11.19 -23.69 -3.71
CA PRO A 73 10.47 -22.58 -4.33
C PRO A 73 11.13 -21.21 -4.13
N GLY A 74 11.79 -20.97 -3.00
CA GLY A 74 12.50 -19.72 -2.74
C GLY A 74 13.75 -19.58 -3.61
N THR A 75 14.50 -20.66 -3.81
CA THR A 75 15.64 -20.69 -4.76
C THR A 75 15.16 -20.41 -6.19
N LEU A 76 14.08 -21.06 -6.63
CA LEU A 76 13.47 -20.79 -7.94
C LEU A 76 13.03 -19.33 -8.07
N TYR A 77 12.40 -18.78 -7.03
CA TYR A 77 12.00 -17.38 -7.00
C TYR A 77 13.19 -16.43 -7.20
N LEU A 78 14.32 -16.70 -6.56
CA LEU A 78 15.54 -15.91 -6.72
C LEU A 78 16.08 -15.99 -8.14
N VAL A 79 16.22 -17.21 -8.67
CA VAL A 79 16.75 -17.44 -10.03
C VAL A 79 15.89 -16.75 -11.08
N LEU A 80 14.57 -16.86 -10.98
CA LEU A 80 13.64 -16.18 -11.90
C LEU A 80 13.68 -14.65 -11.75
N ASN A 81 14.02 -14.12 -10.57
CA ASN A 81 14.13 -12.69 -10.36
C ASN A 81 15.48 -12.10 -10.80
N ILE A 82 16.58 -12.84 -10.80
CA ILE A 82 17.89 -12.34 -11.26
C ILE A 82 17.82 -11.62 -12.63
N PRO A 83 17.27 -12.22 -13.71
CA PRO A 83 17.23 -11.55 -15.01
C PRO A 83 16.33 -10.30 -14.97
N LEU A 84 15.23 -10.35 -14.21
CA LEU A 84 14.34 -9.20 -14.05
C LEU A 84 15.04 -8.07 -13.29
N LEU A 85 15.78 -8.36 -12.23
CA LEU A 85 16.54 -7.38 -11.46
C LEU A 85 17.62 -6.72 -12.30
N VAL A 86 18.34 -7.49 -13.11
CA VAL A 86 19.34 -6.98 -14.05
C VAL A 86 18.67 -6.05 -15.07
N LEU A 87 17.55 -6.46 -15.66
CA LEU A 87 16.82 -5.62 -16.62
C LEU A 87 16.27 -4.34 -15.96
N GLY A 88 15.76 -4.47 -14.74
CA GLY A 88 15.29 -3.35 -13.91
C GLY A 88 16.40 -2.36 -13.57
N PHE A 89 17.62 -2.85 -13.32
CA PHE A 89 18.80 -2.00 -13.10
C PHE A 89 19.09 -1.11 -14.30
N TYR A 90 19.17 -1.70 -15.50
CA TYR A 90 19.48 -0.95 -16.72
C TYR A 90 18.36 0.01 -17.14
N LYS A 91 17.09 -0.39 -16.98
CA LYS A 91 15.94 0.40 -17.49
C LYS A 91 15.38 1.41 -16.49
N LEU A 92 15.53 1.21 -15.18
CA LEU A 92 14.95 2.10 -14.17
C LEU A 92 15.97 2.98 -13.43
N GLY A 93 17.28 2.66 -13.47
CA GLY A 93 18.39 3.55 -13.07
C GLY A 93 18.40 4.06 -11.61
N ARG A 94 17.47 3.61 -10.76
CA ARG A 94 17.30 4.12 -9.38
C ARG A 94 17.93 3.17 -8.37
N TRP A 95 19.22 3.39 -8.07
CA TRP A 95 20.01 2.64 -7.07
C TRP A 95 19.29 2.41 -5.74
N ARG A 96 18.58 3.43 -5.22
CA ARG A 96 17.83 3.33 -3.96
C ARG A 96 16.66 2.35 -4.03
N PHE A 97 15.96 2.31 -5.15
CA PHE A 97 14.85 1.38 -5.36
C PHE A 97 15.38 -0.05 -5.56
N LEU A 98 16.47 -0.19 -6.32
CA LEU A 98 17.08 -1.48 -6.59
C LEU A 98 17.60 -2.14 -5.32
N PHE A 99 18.28 -1.41 -4.43
CA PHE A 99 18.81 -1.98 -3.20
C PHE A 99 17.71 -2.53 -2.28
N SER A 100 16.65 -1.74 -2.05
CA SER A 100 15.49 -2.18 -1.27
C SER A 100 14.78 -3.39 -1.90
N THR A 101 14.77 -3.45 -3.24
CA THR A 101 14.15 -4.56 -3.99
C THR A 101 14.99 -5.83 -3.91
N ILE A 102 16.31 -5.73 -4.11
CA ILE A 102 17.23 -6.85 -3.96
C ILE A 102 17.15 -7.42 -2.54
N LEU A 103 17.15 -6.55 -1.52
CA LEU A 103 17.00 -7.00 -0.14
C LEU A 103 15.69 -7.75 0.06
N ALA A 104 14.57 -7.24 -0.46
CA ALA A 104 13.27 -7.88 -0.34
C ALA A 104 13.22 -9.25 -1.05
N VAL A 105 13.75 -9.34 -2.28
CA VAL A 105 13.83 -10.58 -3.08
C VAL A 105 14.68 -11.63 -2.36
N VAL A 106 15.88 -11.25 -1.93
CA VAL A 106 16.83 -12.16 -1.27
C VAL A 106 16.28 -12.61 0.08
N ALA A 107 15.74 -11.69 0.88
CA ALA A 107 15.14 -12.02 2.16
C ALA A 107 13.92 -12.92 2.00
N PHE A 108 13.01 -12.61 1.05
CA PHE A 108 11.85 -13.45 0.77
C PHE A 108 12.27 -14.85 0.33
N SER A 109 13.16 -14.96 -0.67
CA SER A 109 13.68 -16.24 -1.17
C SER A 109 14.31 -17.09 -0.07
N PHE A 110 15.25 -16.51 0.68
CA PHE A 110 15.99 -17.24 1.71
C PHE A 110 15.07 -17.68 2.86
N LEU A 111 14.15 -16.80 3.29
CA LEU A 111 13.19 -17.14 4.34
C LEU A 111 12.16 -18.16 3.85
N THR A 112 11.73 -18.10 2.59
CA THR A 112 10.84 -19.10 2.00
C THR A 112 11.45 -20.49 2.04
N ASP A 113 12.74 -20.62 1.70
CA ASP A 113 13.44 -21.91 1.73
C ASP A 113 13.64 -22.39 3.18
N ILE A 114 14.06 -21.51 4.10
CA ILE A 114 14.14 -21.84 5.53
C ILE A 114 12.79 -22.32 6.04
N PHE A 115 11.72 -21.59 5.77
CA PHE A 115 10.38 -21.95 6.20
C PHE A 115 9.91 -23.24 5.55
N GLY A 116 10.23 -23.48 4.27
CA GLY A 116 9.93 -24.74 3.58
C GLY A 116 10.59 -25.96 4.22
N HIS A 117 11.79 -25.82 4.78
CA HIS A 117 12.49 -26.90 5.48
C HIS A 117 12.10 -27.01 6.96
N VAL A 118 11.99 -25.90 7.68
CA VAL A 118 11.79 -25.86 9.13
C VAL A 118 10.34 -26.08 9.53
N LEU A 119 9.36 -25.54 8.78
CA LEU A 119 7.95 -25.63 9.17
C LEU A 119 7.42 -27.07 9.19
N PRO A 120 7.75 -27.95 8.22
CA PRO A 120 7.34 -29.35 8.28
C PRO A 120 7.94 -30.12 9.46
N GLU A 121 9.13 -29.74 9.94
CA GLU A 121 9.79 -30.39 11.08
C GLU A 121 9.26 -29.88 12.43
N VAL A 122 8.94 -28.58 12.51
CA VAL A 122 8.53 -27.93 13.76
C VAL A 122 7.02 -28.08 14.01
N LEU A 123 6.20 -28.07 12.97
CA LEU A 123 4.75 -28.24 13.12
C LEU A 123 4.38 -29.73 13.12
N ARG A 124 3.72 -30.16 14.20
CA ARG A 124 3.17 -31.53 14.34
C ARG A 124 2.17 -31.90 13.24
N ARG A 125 1.53 -30.91 12.60
CA ARG A 125 0.60 -31.07 11.47
C ARG A 125 0.95 -30.02 10.42
N PHE A 126 1.53 -30.47 9.31
CA PHE A 126 1.85 -29.65 8.15
C PHE A 126 1.25 -30.32 6.91
N PRO A 127 0.41 -29.64 6.11
CA PRO A 127 -0.01 -28.24 6.23
C PRO A 127 -0.85 -27.92 7.49
N VAL A 128 -0.91 -26.63 7.86
CA VAL A 128 -1.61 -26.13 9.07
C VAL A 128 -3.12 -26.40 9.03
N THR A 129 -3.69 -26.45 7.82
CA THR A 129 -5.08 -26.76 7.54
C THR A 129 -5.13 -27.78 6.41
N GLU A 130 -6.23 -28.53 6.31
CA GLU A 130 -6.53 -29.41 5.16
C GLU A 130 -7.49 -28.73 4.16
N ASP A 131 -8.11 -27.62 4.57
CA ASP A 131 -9.03 -26.84 3.73
C ASP A 131 -8.25 -25.86 2.84
N ALA A 132 -8.31 -26.11 1.52
CA ALA A 132 -7.66 -25.31 0.50
C ALA A 132 -8.23 -23.89 0.39
N LEU A 133 -9.53 -23.68 0.66
CA LEU A 133 -10.14 -22.36 0.67
C LEU A 133 -9.63 -21.55 1.87
N LEU A 134 -9.57 -22.17 3.05
CA LEU A 134 -9.02 -21.54 4.24
C LEU A 134 -7.55 -21.16 4.00
N SER A 135 -6.80 -22.05 3.37
CA SER A 135 -5.41 -21.80 2.98
C SER A 135 -5.29 -20.59 2.04
N ALA A 136 -6.12 -20.51 0.99
CA ALA A 136 -6.13 -19.39 0.05
C ALA A 136 -6.41 -18.04 0.73
N ILE A 137 -7.34 -18.02 1.69
CA ILE A 137 -7.67 -16.80 2.44
C ILE A 137 -6.50 -16.35 3.31
N TYR A 138 -5.90 -17.25 4.11
CA TYR A 138 -4.79 -16.89 5.00
C TYR A 138 -3.48 -16.63 4.24
N ALA A 139 -3.26 -17.32 3.11
CA ALA A 139 -2.23 -16.98 2.14
C ALA A 139 -2.39 -15.53 1.70
N GLY A 140 -3.59 -15.14 1.25
CA GLY A 140 -3.87 -13.78 0.78
C GLY A 140 -3.65 -12.73 1.85
N ILE A 141 -4.10 -12.99 3.08
CA ILE A 141 -3.95 -12.04 4.20
C ILE A 141 -2.48 -11.88 4.60
N LEU A 142 -1.78 -12.96 4.95
CA LEU A 142 -0.39 -12.86 5.44
C LEU A 142 0.55 -12.37 4.35
N TYR A 143 0.41 -12.90 3.13
CA TYR A 143 1.18 -12.44 1.99
C TYR A 143 0.87 -10.97 1.69
N GLY A 144 -0.41 -10.57 1.67
CA GLY A 144 -0.83 -9.18 1.46
C GLY A 144 -0.26 -8.21 2.49
N VAL A 145 -0.32 -8.54 3.79
CA VAL A 145 0.26 -7.67 4.84
C VAL A 145 1.78 -7.56 4.66
N GLY A 146 2.46 -8.66 4.37
CA GLY A 146 3.89 -8.66 4.11
C GLY A 146 4.27 -7.78 2.92
N MET A 147 3.59 -7.97 1.78
CA MET A 147 3.78 -7.18 0.56
C MET A 147 3.50 -5.69 0.78
N GLY A 148 2.40 -5.35 1.44
CA GLY A 148 2.06 -3.96 1.74
C GLY A 148 3.10 -3.27 2.63
N LEU A 149 3.69 -3.97 3.61
CA LEU A 149 4.80 -3.45 4.42
C LEU A 149 6.06 -3.18 3.59
N VAL A 150 6.41 -4.09 2.66
CA VAL A 150 7.54 -3.91 1.76
C VAL A 150 7.31 -2.69 0.86
N PHE A 151 6.14 -2.60 0.22
CA PHE A 151 5.78 -1.49 -0.67
C PHE A 151 5.75 -0.14 0.06
N ARG A 152 5.19 -0.09 1.27
CA ARG A 152 5.14 1.13 2.10
C ARG A 152 6.51 1.71 2.39
N ASN A 153 7.55 0.87 2.47
CA ASN A 153 8.92 1.27 2.74
C ASN A 153 9.75 1.49 1.47
N GLY A 154 9.12 1.46 0.29
CA GLY A 154 9.75 1.73 -1.00
C GLY A 154 10.55 0.56 -1.55
N GLY A 155 10.37 -0.65 -1.00
CA GLY A 155 10.80 -1.90 -1.62
C GLY A 155 9.73 -2.44 -2.57
N THR A 156 10.10 -3.42 -3.39
CA THR A 156 9.17 -4.34 -4.04
C THR A 156 9.79 -5.72 -3.91
N VAL A 157 9.00 -6.78 -3.81
CA VAL A 157 9.57 -8.14 -3.68
C VAL A 157 10.12 -8.63 -5.01
N GLY A 158 10.11 -7.81 -6.07
CA GLY A 158 10.48 -8.25 -7.40
C GLY A 158 9.37 -9.10 -8.01
N GLY A 159 9.57 -9.54 -9.25
CA GLY A 159 8.58 -10.30 -10.00
C GLY A 159 7.91 -9.47 -11.09
N THR A 160 6.57 -9.52 -11.18
CA THR A 160 5.78 -8.88 -12.24
C THR A 160 5.86 -7.36 -12.23
N SER A 161 6.38 -6.74 -11.17
CA SER A 161 6.55 -5.29 -11.05
C SER A 161 7.60 -4.69 -11.94
N ILE A 162 8.63 -5.45 -12.30
CA ILE A 162 9.65 -5.01 -13.24
C ILE A 162 9.15 -5.06 -14.69
N PRO A 163 8.62 -6.19 -15.21
CA PRO A 163 8.08 -6.25 -16.57
C PRO A 163 6.84 -5.37 -16.73
N ALA A 164 5.92 -5.30 -15.76
CA ALA A 164 4.76 -4.40 -15.85
C ALA A 164 5.16 -2.93 -15.99
N ARG A 165 6.21 -2.52 -15.26
CA ARG A 165 6.75 -1.16 -15.31
C ARG A 165 7.52 -0.89 -16.59
N LEU A 166 8.18 -1.90 -17.15
CA LEU A 166 8.82 -1.82 -18.45
C LEU A 166 7.78 -1.64 -19.56
N VAL A 167 6.70 -2.43 -19.54
CA VAL A 167 5.57 -2.32 -20.49
C VAL A 167 4.95 -0.94 -20.39
N HIS A 168 4.62 -0.47 -19.17
CA HIS A 168 4.08 0.87 -18.97
C HIS A 168 4.99 1.97 -19.53
N ASN A 169 6.30 1.90 -19.27
CA ASN A 169 7.25 2.90 -19.76
C ASN A 169 7.43 2.87 -21.28
N ALA A 170 7.18 1.73 -21.93
CA ALA A 170 7.32 1.56 -23.38
C ALA A 170 6.04 1.91 -24.15
N THR A 171 4.85 1.60 -23.61
CA THR A 171 3.57 1.69 -24.34
C THR A 171 2.56 2.64 -23.70
N GLY A 172 2.84 3.16 -22.49
CA GLY A 172 1.87 3.95 -21.71
C GLY A 172 0.75 3.12 -21.09
N PHE A 173 0.79 1.79 -21.24
CA PHE A 173 -0.26 0.89 -20.75
C PHE A 173 -0.41 0.96 -19.22
N PRO A 174 -1.62 0.97 -18.64
CA PRO A 174 -1.79 1.07 -17.20
C PRO A 174 -1.07 -0.04 -16.43
N MET A 175 -0.27 0.30 -15.41
CA MET A 175 0.49 -0.71 -14.65
C MET A 175 -0.40 -1.76 -14.01
N SER A 176 -1.55 -1.36 -13.45
CA SER A 176 -2.51 -2.28 -12.83
C SER A 176 -3.02 -3.34 -13.81
N GLN A 177 -3.22 -2.96 -15.08
CA GLN A 177 -3.66 -3.89 -16.12
C GLN A 177 -2.52 -4.81 -16.52
N ALA A 178 -1.30 -4.29 -16.65
CA ALA A 178 -0.13 -5.12 -16.95
C ALA A 178 0.10 -6.21 -15.88
N TYR A 179 -0.04 -5.87 -14.60
CA TYR A 179 0.00 -6.84 -13.49
C TYR A 179 -1.07 -7.92 -13.65
N LEU A 180 -2.32 -7.50 -13.87
CA LEU A 180 -3.45 -8.41 -13.99
C LEU A 180 -3.25 -9.42 -15.13
N TYR A 181 -2.82 -8.98 -16.31
CA TYR A 181 -2.56 -9.88 -17.42
C TYR A 181 -1.41 -10.84 -17.16
N THR A 182 -0.31 -10.37 -16.58
CA THR A 182 0.82 -11.25 -16.24
C THR A 182 0.41 -12.27 -15.20
N ASP A 183 -0.32 -11.88 -14.16
CA ASP A 183 -0.71 -12.78 -13.08
C ASP A 183 -1.79 -13.77 -13.53
N LEU A 184 -2.74 -13.32 -14.35
CA LEU A 184 -3.77 -14.20 -14.93
C LEU A 184 -3.15 -15.25 -15.87
N SER A 185 -2.11 -14.91 -16.63
CA SER A 185 -1.40 -15.88 -17.48
C SER A 185 -0.77 -17.01 -16.66
N VAL A 186 -0.20 -16.68 -15.50
CA VAL A 186 0.39 -17.65 -14.57
C VAL A 186 -0.70 -18.50 -13.91
N ILE A 187 -1.83 -17.90 -13.54
CA ILE A 187 -2.97 -18.64 -12.97
C ILE A 187 -3.57 -19.62 -13.98
N ILE A 188 -3.73 -19.21 -15.24
CA ILE A 188 -4.21 -20.11 -16.31
C ILE A 188 -3.21 -21.26 -16.50
N ALA A 189 -1.91 -20.98 -16.54
CA ALA A 189 -0.88 -22.01 -16.62
C ALA A 189 -0.94 -22.97 -15.40
N ALA A 190 -1.17 -22.45 -14.21
CA ALA A 190 -1.36 -23.25 -13.00
C ALA A 190 -2.60 -24.16 -13.08
N GLY A 191 -3.71 -23.69 -13.65
CA GLY A 191 -4.91 -24.50 -13.85
C GLY A 191 -4.69 -25.69 -14.79
N VAL A 192 -3.87 -25.50 -15.83
CA VAL A 192 -3.46 -26.57 -16.76
C VAL A 192 -2.49 -27.55 -16.11
N VAL A 193 -1.56 -27.06 -15.29
CA VAL A 193 -0.51 -27.88 -14.67
C VAL A 193 -0.99 -28.63 -13.43
N PHE A 194 -1.82 -28.01 -12.59
CA PHE A 194 -2.33 -28.57 -11.34
C PHE A 194 -3.80 -28.96 -11.50
N THR A 195 -4.72 -28.15 -10.95
CA THR A 195 -6.17 -28.33 -11.08
C THR A 195 -6.84 -26.97 -11.25
N TRP A 196 -7.99 -26.93 -11.92
CA TRP A 196 -8.77 -25.69 -12.04
C TRP A 196 -9.23 -25.14 -10.69
N GLU A 197 -9.50 -26.00 -9.71
CA GLU A 197 -9.81 -25.59 -8.33
C GLU A 197 -8.65 -24.81 -7.70
N SER A 198 -7.42 -25.33 -7.79
CA SER A 198 -6.23 -24.62 -7.27
C SER A 198 -6.01 -23.28 -7.96
N ALA A 199 -6.31 -23.18 -9.26
CA ALA A 199 -6.20 -21.93 -10.02
C ALA A 199 -7.26 -20.90 -9.60
N LEU A 200 -8.51 -21.32 -9.36
CA LEU A 200 -9.56 -20.43 -8.85
C LEU A 200 -9.24 -19.93 -7.43
N LEU A 201 -8.71 -20.81 -6.58
CA LEU A 201 -8.23 -20.46 -5.24
C LEU A 201 -6.98 -19.55 -5.29
N ALA A 202 -6.10 -19.75 -6.26
CA ALA A 202 -4.96 -18.86 -6.52
C ALA A 202 -5.42 -17.47 -6.98
N PHE A 203 -6.45 -17.39 -7.82
CA PHE A 203 -7.08 -16.12 -8.19
C PHE A 203 -7.70 -15.40 -6.99
N LEU A 204 -8.42 -16.13 -6.13
CA LEU A 204 -8.94 -15.59 -4.86
C LEU A 204 -7.80 -15.04 -3.98
N THR A 205 -6.71 -15.82 -3.85
CA THR A 205 -5.52 -15.43 -3.09
C THR A 205 -4.89 -14.16 -3.64
N LEU A 206 -4.77 -14.03 -4.97
CA LEU A 206 -4.25 -12.84 -5.65
C LEU A 206 -5.11 -11.61 -5.32
N VAL A 207 -6.43 -11.68 -5.53
CA VAL A 207 -7.34 -10.55 -5.27
C VAL A 207 -7.30 -10.13 -3.80
N LEU A 208 -7.38 -11.09 -2.89
CA LEU A 208 -7.35 -10.82 -1.45
C LEU A 208 -6.01 -10.21 -1.03
N SER A 209 -4.90 -10.75 -1.52
CA SER A 209 -3.57 -10.21 -1.22
C SER A 209 -3.38 -8.79 -1.74
N GLY A 210 -3.95 -8.46 -2.90
CA GLY A 210 -3.96 -7.09 -3.44
C GLY A 210 -4.69 -6.12 -2.51
N ILE A 211 -5.93 -6.45 -2.12
CA ILE A 211 -6.73 -5.61 -1.21
C ILE A 211 -6.01 -5.39 0.13
N ILE A 212 -5.46 -6.46 0.72
CA ILE A 212 -4.77 -6.38 2.01
C ILE A 212 -3.43 -5.66 1.90
N SER A 213 -2.72 -5.82 0.79
CA SER A 213 -1.49 -5.09 0.48
C SER A 213 -1.75 -3.60 0.36
N ASP A 214 -2.78 -3.20 -0.39
CA ASP A 214 -3.16 -1.79 -0.54
C ASP A 214 -3.58 -1.19 0.81
N PHE A 215 -4.40 -1.91 1.58
CA PHE A 215 -4.78 -1.49 2.93
C PHE A 215 -3.56 -1.29 3.86
N THR A 216 -2.56 -2.17 3.76
CA THR A 216 -1.34 -2.09 4.57
C THR A 216 -0.39 -0.99 4.10
N LEU A 217 -0.33 -0.76 2.78
CA LEU A 217 0.46 0.27 2.12
C LEU A 217 -0.06 1.66 2.47
N GLU A 218 -1.34 1.89 2.25
CA GLU A 218 -2.02 3.16 2.50
C GLU A 218 -2.20 3.41 3.99
N GLY A 219 -2.37 2.33 4.76
CA GLY A 219 -2.68 2.34 6.18
C GLY A 219 -4.16 2.60 6.45
N THR A 220 -4.56 2.55 7.71
CA THR A 220 -5.94 2.86 8.09
C THR A 220 -6.22 4.34 7.85
N SER A 221 -7.14 4.67 6.93
CA SER A 221 -7.68 6.03 6.78
C SER A 221 -8.42 6.43 8.06
N GLN A 222 -7.71 7.11 8.95
CA GLN A 222 -8.25 7.67 10.19
C GLN A 222 -8.85 9.05 9.98
N VAL A 223 -8.78 9.58 8.76
CA VAL A 223 -9.08 10.98 8.44
C VAL A 223 -10.20 11.06 7.40
N ARG A 224 -11.07 12.05 7.58
CA ARG A 224 -12.15 12.41 6.68
C ARG A 224 -12.05 13.89 6.37
N THR A 225 -12.36 14.25 5.14
CA THR A 225 -12.47 15.64 4.72
C THR A 225 -13.92 16.00 4.64
N ALA A 226 -14.32 17.10 5.26
CA ALA A 226 -15.67 17.61 5.16
C ALA A 226 -15.66 18.90 4.35
N MET A 227 -16.52 18.93 3.33
CA MET A 227 -16.83 20.11 2.55
C MET A 227 -18.25 20.53 2.92
N ILE A 228 -18.42 21.73 3.47
CA ILE A 228 -19.68 22.24 3.99
C ILE A 228 -19.98 23.55 3.27
N ILE A 229 -21.11 23.62 2.59
CA ILE A 229 -21.63 24.84 1.95
C ILE A 229 -22.69 25.42 2.89
N THR A 230 -22.53 26.68 3.28
CA THR A 230 -23.39 27.37 4.25
C THR A 230 -23.53 28.85 3.90
N ASP A 231 -24.67 29.43 4.32
CA ASP A 231 -24.91 30.88 4.30
C ASP A 231 -24.55 31.54 5.65
N GLN A 232 -24.17 30.75 6.65
CA GLN A 232 -23.81 31.19 8.00
C GLN A 232 -22.36 30.78 8.35
N PRO A 233 -21.35 31.26 7.60
CA PRO A 233 -19.98 30.80 7.75
C PRO A 233 -19.35 31.16 9.10
N GLU A 234 -19.68 32.32 9.67
CA GLU A 234 -19.13 32.80 10.94
C GLU A 234 -19.57 31.94 12.15
N PRO A 235 -20.87 31.76 12.44
CA PRO A 235 -21.32 30.89 13.53
C PRO A 235 -20.80 29.46 13.39
N LEU A 236 -20.80 28.93 12.17
CA LEU A 236 -20.38 27.57 11.91
C LEU A 236 -18.86 27.41 12.11
N THR A 237 -18.06 28.34 11.60
CA THR A 237 -16.60 28.33 11.80
C THR A 237 -16.25 28.40 13.27
N TYR A 238 -16.89 29.29 14.03
CA TYR A 238 -16.65 29.42 15.47
C TYR A 238 -16.92 28.12 16.23
N ALA A 239 -18.05 27.47 15.96
CA ALA A 239 -18.38 26.22 16.63
C ALA A 239 -17.47 25.06 16.22
N LEU A 240 -17.10 24.95 14.94
CA LEU A 240 -16.14 23.94 14.48
C LEU A 240 -14.77 24.12 15.15
N MET A 241 -14.32 25.37 15.28
CA MET A 241 -13.04 25.68 15.95
C MET A 241 -13.09 25.45 17.45
N THR A 242 -14.23 25.67 18.11
CA THR A 242 -14.37 25.54 19.56
C THR A 242 -14.62 24.09 19.99
N GLU A 243 -15.60 23.42 19.38
CA GLU A 243 -16.03 22.07 19.74
C GLU A 243 -15.08 20.99 19.19
N LEU A 244 -14.69 21.09 17.92
CA LEU A 244 -13.81 20.11 17.28
C LEU A 244 -12.33 20.46 17.42
N ARG A 245 -12.01 21.65 17.94
CA ARG A 245 -10.63 22.17 18.07
C ARG A 245 -9.84 22.01 16.77
N ARG A 246 -10.50 22.34 15.66
CA ARG A 246 -9.96 22.13 14.32
C ARG A 246 -9.97 23.41 13.52
N GLY A 247 -8.82 23.69 12.91
CA GLY A 247 -8.73 24.74 11.90
C GLY A 247 -9.59 24.37 10.70
N VAL A 248 -10.24 25.38 10.15
CA VAL A 248 -11.03 25.28 8.93
C VAL A 248 -10.47 26.25 7.90
N SER A 249 -10.70 25.97 6.63
CA SER A 249 -10.45 26.90 5.54
C SER A 249 -11.78 27.19 4.85
N PHE A 250 -11.96 28.38 4.31
CA PHE A 250 -13.18 28.72 3.60
C PHE A 250 -12.87 29.39 2.27
N TRP A 251 -13.79 29.23 1.32
CA TRP A 251 -13.78 29.89 0.02
C TRP A 251 -15.16 30.43 -0.29
N ASP A 252 -15.22 31.59 -0.93
CA ASP A 252 -16.45 32.08 -1.54
C ASP A 252 -16.70 31.31 -2.82
N ILE A 253 -17.92 30.78 -2.95
CA ILE A 253 -18.36 30.01 -4.10
C ILE A 253 -19.66 30.58 -4.64
N THR A 254 -19.90 30.39 -5.93
CA THR A 254 -21.15 30.81 -6.58
C THR A 254 -21.90 29.59 -7.08
N GLY A 255 -23.18 29.49 -6.74
CA GLY A 255 -24.04 28.39 -7.22
C GLY A 255 -24.19 28.44 -8.73
N GLY A 256 -23.85 27.34 -9.43
CA GLY A 256 -23.90 27.32 -10.90
C GLY A 256 -25.31 27.52 -11.48
N TYR A 257 -26.34 27.05 -10.77
CA TYR A 257 -27.75 27.22 -11.17
C TYR A 257 -28.36 28.51 -10.60
N THR A 258 -28.23 28.72 -9.29
CA THR A 258 -28.86 29.86 -8.59
C THR A 258 -28.14 31.18 -8.80
N GLN A 259 -26.87 31.16 -9.21
CA GLN A 259 -25.97 32.32 -9.27
C GLN A 259 -25.84 33.06 -7.92
N GLN A 260 -26.20 32.41 -6.82
CA GLN A 260 -26.08 32.95 -5.47
C GLN A 260 -24.70 32.68 -4.89
N SER A 261 -24.19 33.64 -4.13
CA SER A 261 -22.92 33.50 -3.42
C SER A 261 -23.15 32.73 -2.11
N HIS A 262 -22.32 31.73 -1.88
CA HIS A 262 -22.30 30.91 -0.66
C HIS A 262 -20.85 30.77 -0.17
N THR A 263 -20.68 30.29 1.07
CA THR A 263 -19.34 29.98 1.59
C THR A 263 -19.15 28.47 1.70
N MET A 264 -18.05 27.97 1.14
CA MET A 264 -17.59 26.59 1.28
C MET A 264 -16.54 26.51 2.39
N ILE A 265 -16.89 25.90 3.52
CA ILE A 265 -15.97 25.54 4.59
C ILE A 265 -15.39 24.15 4.32
N TYR A 266 -14.09 24.01 4.44
CA TYR A 266 -13.37 22.75 4.33
C TYR A 266 -12.57 22.47 5.57
N CYS A 267 -12.77 21.29 6.13
CA CYS A 267 -12.06 20.85 7.31
C CYS A 267 -11.69 19.38 7.24
N THR A 268 -10.69 19.01 8.03
CA THR A 268 -10.18 17.65 8.11
C THR A 268 -10.40 17.13 9.53
N VAL A 269 -11.25 16.11 9.66
CA VAL A 269 -11.66 15.52 10.94
C VAL A 269 -11.24 14.06 11.04
N LEU A 270 -11.11 13.56 12.26
CA LEU A 270 -10.93 12.13 12.47
C LEU A 270 -12.22 11.39 12.14
N ARG A 271 -12.12 10.13 11.69
CA ARG A 271 -13.28 9.27 11.42
C ARG A 271 -14.23 9.18 12.63
N SER A 272 -13.69 9.14 13.84
CA SER A 272 -14.46 9.11 15.09
C SER A 272 -15.22 10.41 15.39
N ARG A 273 -14.79 11.55 14.84
CA ARG A 273 -15.38 12.88 15.06
C ARG A 273 -16.38 13.30 13.97
N VAL A 274 -16.64 12.42 13.00
CA VAL A 274 -17.60 12.69 11.92
C VAL A 274 -19.03 12.86 12.46
N TYR A 275 -19.40 12.11 13.50
CA TYR A 275 -20.71 12.23 14.12
C TYR A 275 -20.88 13.60 14.80
N ASP A 276 -19.90 14.01 15.61
CA ASP A 276 -19.86 15.33 16.26
C ASP A 276 -19.95 16.45 15.22
N LEU A 277 -19.22 16.32 14.10
CA LEU A 277 -19.28 17.28 13.01
C LEU A 277 -20.69 17.41 12.42
N LYS A 278 -21.35 16.28 12.12
CA LYS A 278 -22.74 16.27 11.62
C LYS A 278 -23.69 16.95 12.60
N TYR A 279 -23.52 16.66 13.88
CA TYR A 279 -24.34 17.26 14.94
C TYR A 279 -24.18 18.79 14.98
N ILE A 280 -22.94 19.29 14.96
CA ILE A 280 -22.64 20.74 14.99
C ILE A 280 -23.24 21.44 13.76
N VAL A 281 -22.99 20.91 12.57
CA VAL A 281 -23.50 21.51 11.31
C VAL A 281 -25.02 21.55 11.34
N ALA A 282 -25.69 20.44 11.65
CA ALA A 282 -27.14 20.37 11.68
C ALA A 282 -27.78 21.28 12.74
N LYS A 283 -27.09 21.53 13.85
CA LYS A 283 -27.59 22.40 14.93
C LYS A 283 -27.46 23.89 14.62
N ILE A 284 -26.41 24.28 13.90
CA ILE A 284 -26.11 25.69 13.61
C ILE A 284 -26.78 26.13 12.31
N ASP A 285 -26.63 25.32 11.26
CA ASP A 285 -27.23 25.61 9.97
C ASP A 285 -27.91 24.34 9.43
N PRO A 286 -29.21 24.15 9.73
CA PRO A 286 -29.98 23.03 9.20
C PRO A 286 -30.09 23.01 7.68
N LYS A 287 -29.82 24.13 6.99
CA LYS A 287 -29.85 24.24 5.53
C LYS A 287 -28.47 24.00 4.89
N ALA A 288 -27.42 23.86 5.69
CA ALA A 288 -26.08 23.62 5.18
C ALA A 288 -25.99 22.29 4.43
N PHE A 289 -25.30 22.31 3.30
CA PHE A 289 -25.00 21.11 2.53
C PHE A 289 -23.61 20.59 2.89
N MET A 290 -23.49 19.33 3.27
CA MET A 290 -22.20 18.75 3.67
C MET A 290 -21.89 17.45 2.93
N VAL A 291 -20.66 17.38 2.39
CA VAL A 291 -20.07 16.18 1.79
C VAL A 291 -18.90 15.70 2.64
N ILE A 292 -18.91 14.42 3.00
CA ILE A 292 -17.81 13.77 3.72
C ILE A 292 -17.02 12.91 2.73
N GLY A 293 -15.82 13.37 2.39
CA GLY A 293 -14.84 12.67 1.58
C GLY A 293 -13.92 11.77 2.41
N VAL A 294 -13.41 10.73 1.75
CA VAL A 294 -12.36 9.86 2.30
C VAL A 294 -11.01 10.42 1.91
N ALA A 295 -10.21 10.78 2.92
CA ALA A 295 -8.79 11.08 2.72
C ALA A 295 -7.96 9.90 3.21
N GLN A 296 -7.11 9.33 2.35
CA GLN A 296 -6.22 8.23 2.71
C GLN A 296 -5.16 8.68 3.72
N GLN A 297 -4.50 9.81 3.44
CA GLN A 297 -3.45 10.37 4.29
C GLN A 297 -3.53 11.90 4.32
N ALA A 298 -3.18 12.49 5.48
CA ALA A 298 -2.99 13.93 5.65
C ALA A 298 -1.63 14.16 6.29
N PHE A 299 -0.82 15.06 5.72
CA PHE A 299 0.57 15.29 6.13
C PHE A 299 0.83 16.78 6.39
N GLY A 300 1.52 17.08 7.50
CA GLY A 300 1.79 18.47 7.93
C GLY A 300 0.58 19.12 8.62
N GLY A 301 0.84 20.13 9.46
CA GLY A 301 -0.21 20.90 10.18
C GLY A 301 -0.95 20.17 11.32
N LEU A 302 -0.94 18.83 11.33
CA LEU A 302 -1.61 17.98 12.31
C LEU A 302 -0.88 17.83 13.65
N ASN A 303 0.15 18.64 13.92
CA ASN A 303 0.53 18.81 15.31
C ASN A 303 -0.65 19.48 16.00
N PHE A 304 -1.26 18.74 16.92
CA PHE A 304 -2.24 19.10 17.95
C PHE A 304 -1.80 20.32 18.79
N ARG A 305 -1.32 21.37 18.14
CA ARG A 305 -1.05 22.65 18.74
C ARG A 305 -2.42 23.24 18.94
N LYS A 306 -2.89 23.15 20.20
CA LYS A 306 -4.01 23.94 20.70
C LYS A 306 -3.89 25.32 20.06
N LEU A 307 -5.00 25.81 19.49
CA LEU A 307 -5.12 27.22 19.15
C LEU A 307 -4.54 27.98 20.35
N LYS A 308 -3.53 28.83 20.10
CA LYS A 308 -3.10 29.75 21.14
C LYS A 308 -4.31 30.64 21.37
N THR A 309 -4.97 30.48 22.50
CA THR A 309 -5.85 31.51 23.01
C THR A 309 -4.96 32.72 23.20
N GLU A 310 -5.20 33.77 22.43
CA GLU A 310 -4.64 35.09 22.74
C GLU A 310 -5.41 35.56 23.98
N GLU A 311 -4.75 35.49 25.14
CA GLU A 311 -4.99 36.38 26.28
C GLU A 311 -4.11 37.62 26.10
#